data_AF-A0A4R5DQH0-F1
#
_entry.id   AF-A0A4R5DQH0-F1
#
_cell.length_a   1.000
_cell.length_b   1.000
_cell.length_c   1.000
_cell.angle_alpha   90.00
_cell.angle_beta   90.00
_cell.angle_gamma   90.00
#
_symmetry.space_group_name_H-M   'P 1'
#
loop_
_entity.id
_entity.type
_entity.pdbx_description
1 polymer ?
#
loop_
_entity_poly.entity_id
_entity_poly.type
_entity_poly.pdbx_seq_one_letter_code
_entity_poly.pdbx_strand_id
1 'polypeptide(L)'
;MKRVILVMLIAAGFVSVSKAQEKKVGKKDAPPTSVSAAFNKAFPGSSNVKWEKEESDYEVGFMQNGKEMSAVYDTKGSLKETEVLMNVSELPQAAQDYVKKNYKNATVKEAAKITKADGKVVYEAEVNKKDLIFDTAGKFLKVQAE
;
A
#
# COMPACT_ATOMS: atom_id res chain seq x y z
N MET A 1 15.29 -5.62 -5.36
CA MET A 1 13.96 -6.28 -5.39
C MET A 1 12.99 -5.20 -5.83
N LYS A 2 12.29 -5.46 -6.93
CA LYS A 2 11.22 -4.58 -7.41
C LYS A 2 9.99 -4.92 -6.58
N ARG A 3 9.30 -3.92 -6.05
CA ARG A 3 8.11 -4.12 -5.21
C ARG A 3 6.95 -3.53 -5.95
N VAL A 4 5.93 -4.33 -6.21
CA VAL A 4 4.75 -3.87 -6.94
C VAL A 4 3.70 -3.57 -5.89
N ILE A 5 3.54 -2.29 -5.53
CA ILE A 5 2.57 -1.89 -4.52
C ILE A 5 1.16 -2.05 -5.08
N LEU A 6 0.31 -2.76 -4.34
CA LEU A 6 -1.07 -3.03 -4.70
C LEU A 6 -1.93 -1.79 -4.59
N VAL A 7 -2.09 -1.08 -5.70
CA VAL A 7 -3.04 0.03 -5.83
C VAL A 7 -4.48 -0.50 -5.85
N MET A 8 -5.33 -0.08 -4.90
CA MET A 8 -6.78 -0.24 -5.09
C MET A 8 -7.36 0.91 -5.87
N LEU A 9 -7.89 0.59 -7.04
CA LEU A 9 -8.78 1.50 -7.75
C LEU A 9 -10.10 1.61 -6.97
N ILE A 10 -10.26 2.68 -6.18
CA ILE A 10 -11.55 3.04 -5.60
C ILE A 10 -12.47 3.55 -6.72
N ALA A 11 -13.44 2.73 -7.12
CA ALA A 11 -14.54 3.19 -7.96
C ALA A 11 -15.49 4.05 -7.11
N ALA A 12 -15.41 5.37 -7.26
CA ALA A 12 -16.37 6.29 -6.67
C ALA A 12 -17.77 6.12 -7.33
N GLY A 13 -18.64 5.37 -6.65
CA GLY A 13 -20.11 5.41 -6.70
C GLY A 13 -20.82 5.58 -8.06
N PHE A 14 -21.39 4.48 -8.56
CA PHE A 14 -22.77 4.46 -9.06
C PHE A 14 -23.47 3.24 -8.47
N VAL A 15 -24.54 3.47 -7.70
CA VAL A 15 -25.39 2.39 -7.17
C VAL A 15 -26.32 1.92 -8.29
N SER A 16 -25.86 0.94 -9.04
CA SER A 16 -26.74 0.00 -9.72
C SER A 16 -26.40 -1.37 -9.16
N VAL A 17 -27.39 -2.04 -8.55
CA VAL A 17 -27.26 -3.44 -8.11
C VAL A 17 -27.15 -4.32 -9.36
N SER A 18 -25.98 -4.30 -9.96
CA SER A 18 -25.51 -5.33 -10.86
C SER A 18 -24.80 -6.33 -9.98
N LYS A 19 -25.19 -7.61 -10.03
CA LYS A 19 -24.39 -8.72 -9.52
C LYS A 19 -23.09 -8.76 -10.33
N ALA A 20 -22.18 -7.83 -10.06
CA ALA A 20 -20.92 -7.70 -10.74
C ALA A 20 -19.95 -8.70 -10.10
N GLN A 21 -19.55 -9.65 -10.92
CA GLN A 21 -18.70 -10.76 -10.55
C GLN A 21 -17.46 -10.26 -9.80
N GLU A 22 -17.29 -10.68 -8.55
CA GLU A 22 -15.96 -10.82 -7.97
C GLU A 22 -15.12 -11.58 -9.01
N LYS A 23 -14.24 -10.88 -9.73
CA LYS A 23 -12.88 -10.79 -9.24
C LYS A 23 -12.23 -12.08 -8.72
N LYS A 24 -12.67 -13.30 -9.09
CA LYS A 24 -12.10 -14.54 -8.56
C LYS A 24 -10.60 -14.49 -8.82
N VAL A 25 -9.83 -14.19 -7.77
CA VAL A 25 -8.38 -14.35 -7.76
C VAL A 25 -8.15 -15.75 -8.29
N GLY A 26 -7.49 -15.86 -9.43
CA GLY A 26 -7.20 -17.17 -10.01
C GLY A 26 -6.56 -18.01 -8.93
N LYS A 27 -7.01 -19.26 -8.75
CA LYS A 27 -6.55 -20.20 -7.70
C LYS A 27 -5.03 -20.26 -7.47
N LYS A 28 -4.22 -19.76 -8.43
CA LYS A 28 -2.76 -19.71 -8.42
C LYS A 28 -2.14 -18.57 -7.59
N ASP A 29 -2.87 -17.48 -7.29
CA ASP A 29 -2.33 -16.30 -6.59
C ASP A 29 -2.97 -16.07 -5.20
N ALA A 30 -3.82 -17.00 -4.75
CA ALA A 30 -4.40 -16.92 -3.42
C ALA A 30 -3.33 -17.13 -2.33
N PRO A 31 -3.40 -16.38 -1.21
CA PRO A 31 -2.46 -16.56 -0.10
C PRO A 31 -2.67 -17.91 0.59
N PRO A 32 -1.63 -18.49 1.20
CA PRO A 32 -1.77 -19.61 2.12
C PRO A 32 -2.76 -19.31 3.25
N THR A 33 -3.35 -20.35 3.82
CA THR A 33 -4.28 -20.20 4.95
C THR A 33 -3.61 -19.55 6.17
N SER A 34 -2.33 -19.81 6.41
CA SER A 34 -1.56 -19.14 7.47
C SER A 34 -1.51 -17.62 7.29
N VAL A 35 -1.29 -17.17 6.05
CA VAL A 35 -1.17 -15.75 5.69
C VAL A 35 -2.52 -15.05 5.83
N SER A 36 -3.57 -15.62 5.23
CA SER A 36 -4.92 -15.04 5.35
C SER A 36 -5.47 -15.07 6.78
N ALA A 37 -5.15 -16.08 7.58
CA ALA A 37 -5.49 -16.12 9.00
C ALA A 37 -4.75 -15.04 9.81
N ALA A 38 -3.46 -14.82 9.54
CA ALA A 38 -2.68 -13.76 10.17
C ALA A 38 -3.25 -12.37 9.87
N PHE A 39 -3.61 -12.12 8.60
CA PHE A 39 -4.29 -10.90 8.17
C PHE A 39 -5.62 -10.68 8.91
N ASN A 40 -6.52 -11.67 8.89
CA ASN A 40 -7.83 -11.55 9.53
C ASN A 40 -7.74 -11.31 11.05
N LYS A 41 -6.70 -11.83 11.70
CA LYS A 41 -6.42 -11.59 13.11
C LYS A 41 -5.90 -10.17 13.37
N ALA A 42 -5.05 -9.65 12.49
CA ALA A 42 -4.46 -8.32 12.63
C ALA A 42 -5.45 -7.20 12.29
N PHE A 43 -6.34 -7.42 11.31
CA PHE A 43 -7.28 -6.43 10.79
C PHE A 43 -8.73 -6.94 10.85
N PRO A 44 -9.28 -7.15 12.06
CA PRO A 44 -10.66 -7.57 12.19
C PRO A 44 -11.59 -6.49 11.61
N GLY A 45 -12.58 -6.94 10.82
CA GLY A 45 -13.58 -6.06 10.21
C GLY A 45 -13.14 -5.34 8.93
N SER A 46 -11.98 -5.70 8.36
CA SER A 46 -11.54 -5.17 7.06
C SER A 46 -12.53 -5.50 5.94
N SER A 47 -12.68 -4.61 4.97
CA SER A 47 -13.49 -4.81 3.76
C SER A 47 -12.68 -4.59 2.49
N ASN A 48 -13.27 -4.88 1.33
CA ASN A 48 -12.63 -4.74 0.01
C ASN A 48 -11.27 -5.44 -0.12
N VAL A 49 -11.10 -6.58 0.57
CA VAL A 49 -9.83 -7.30 0.65
C VAL A 49 -9.42 -7.84 -0.73
N LYS A 50 -8.24 -7.43 -1.21
CA LYS A 50 -7.64 -7.88 -2.46
C LYS A 50 -6.23 -8.39 -2.20
N TRP A 51 -5.94 -9.59 -2.68
CA TRP A 51 -4.62 -10.21 -2.54
C TRP A 51 -3.88 -10.20 -3.86
N GLU A 52 -2.59 -9.89 -3.79
CA GLU A 52 -1.63 -10.07 -4.88
C GLU A 52 -0.38 -10.78 -4.36
N LYS A 53 0.23 -11.58 -5.23
CA LYS A 53 1.49 -12.27 -4.92
C LYS A 53 2.63 -11.43 -5.46
N GLU A 54 3.55 -11.04 -4.58
CA GLU A 54 4.74 -10.27 -4.91
C GLU A 54 5.98 -11.13 -4.73
N GLU A 55 6.57 -11.62 -5.82
CA GLU A 55 7.69 -12.57 -5.78
C GLU A 55 7.39 -13.78 -4.85
N SER A 56 7.97 -13.79 -3.64
CA SER A 56 7.75 -14.79 -2.59
C SER A 56 6.75 -14.38 -1.52
N ASP A 57 6.40 -13.10 -1.44
CA ASP A 57 5.53 -12.54 -0.42
C ASP A 57 4.08 -12.39 -0.95
N TYR A 58 3.19 -11.98 -0.06
CA TYR A 58 1.79 -11.70 -0.36
C TYR A 58 1.45 -10.31 0.16
N GLU A 59 0.99 -9.45 -0.74
CA GLU A 59 0.40 -8.17 -0.37
C GLU A 59 -1.12 -8.30 -0.34
N VAL A 60 -1.71 -7.69 0.68
CA VAL A 60 -3.14 -7.50 0.78
C VAL A 60 -3.44 -6.03 0.88
N GLY A 61 -4.18 -5.52 -0.10
CA GLY A 61 -4.87 -4.26 0.04
C GLY A 61 -6.20 -4.51 0.74
N PHE A 62 -6.66 -3.56 1.56
CA PHE A 62 -7.97 -3.59 2.20
C PHE A 62 -8.42 -2.19 2.66
N MET A 63 -9.71 -2.08 2.96
CA MET A 63 -10.26 -0.93 3.68
C MET A 63 -10.37 -1.27 5.17
N GLN A 64 -9.85 -0.40 6.03
CA GLN A 64 -9.99 -0.49 7.48
C GLN A 64 -10.44 0.85 8.04
N ASN A 65 -11.59 0.88 8.74
CA ASN A 65 -12.13 2.10 9.35
C ASN A 65 -12.23 3.29 8.35
N GLY A 66 -12.60 3.02 7.10
CA GLY A 66 -12.72 4.03 6.05
C GLY A 66 -11.39 4.49 5.44
N LYS A 67 -10.25 3.89 5.81
CA LYS A 67 -8.94 4.16 5.22
C LYS A 67 -8.51 3.01 4.32
N GLU A 68 -7.92 3.36 3.19
CA GLU A 68 -7.23 2.40 2.34
C GLU A 68 -5.88 2.06 2.96
N MET A 69 -5.59 0.77 3.05
CA MET A 69 -4.39 0.23 3.65
C MET A 69 -3.88 -0.95 2.83
N SER A 70 -2.58 -1.20 2.90
CA SER A 70 -2.00 -2.47 2.49
C SER A 70 -1.18 -3.10 3.61
N ALA A 71 -0.96 -4.40 3.51
CA ALA A 71 -0.06 -5.14 4.37
C ALA A 71 0.66 -6.21 3.57
N VAL A 72 1.96 -6.36 3.79
CA VAL A 72 2.78 -7.39 3.16
C VAL A 72 3.12 -8.45 4.19
N TYR A 73 2.88 -9.71 3.82
CA TYR A 73 3.17 -10.88 4.62
C TYR A 73 4.15 -11.80 3.89
N ASP A 74 5.05 -12.44 4.63
CA ASP A 74 5.83 -13.54 4.09
C ASP A 74 4.95 -14.82 3.92
N THR A 75 5.52 -15.86 3.31
CA THR A 75 4.82 -17.16 3.12
C THR A 75 4.35 -17.85 4.42
N LYS A 76 4.88 -17.47 5.58
CA LYS A 76 4.54 -18.03 6.89
C LYS A 76 3.46 -17.22 7.60
N GLY A 77 3.07 -16.07 7.06
CA GLY A 77 2.11 -15.14 7.68
C GLY A 77 2.76 -14.15 8.65
N SER A 78 4.09 -13.98 8.59
CA SER A 78 4.75 -12.90 9.34
C SER A 78 4.54 -11.58 8.62
N LEU A 79 4.03 -10.57 9.34
CA LEU A 79 3.87 -9.22 8.83
C LEU A 79 5.24 -8.59 8.57
N LYS A 80 5.47 -8.10 7.35
CA LYS A 80 6.70 -7.40 6.95
C LYS A 80 6.53 -5.89 7.04
N GLU A 81 5.36 -5.40 6.62
CA GLU A 81 5.03 -3.99 6.65
C GLU A 81 3.53 -3.76 6.47
N THR A 82 3.10 -2.58 6.90
CA THR A 82 1.77 -2.04 6.63
C THR A 82 1.90 -0.66 6.04
N GLU A 83 0.99 -0.32 5.14
CA GLU A 83 0.91 0.99 4.52
C GLU A 83 -0.48 1.57 4.77
N VAL A 84 -0.52 2.86 5.10
CA VAL A 84 -1.76 3.62 5.24
C VAL A 84 -1.72 4.74 4.21
N LEU A 85 -2.63 4.70 3.25
CA LEU A 85 -2.78 5.77 2.28
C LEU A 85 -3.21 7.05 3.01
N MET A 86 -2.62 8.17 2.60
CA MET A 86 -2.82 9.47 3.21
C MET A 86 -2.85 10.57 2.15
N ASN A 87 -3.36 11.74 2.51
CA ASN A 87 -3.32 12.88 1.60
C ASN A 87 -1.87 13.36 1.44
N VAL A 88 -1.51 13.83 0.24
CA VAL A 88 -0.19 14.41 -0.04
C VAL A 88 0.15 15.55 0.94
N SER A 89 -0.85 16.31 1.37
CA SER A 89 -0.68 17.39 2.36
C SER A 89 -0.27 16.91 3.75
N GLU A 90 -0.46 15.64 4.07
CA GLU A 90 -0.09 15.04 5.35
C GLU A 90 1.37 14.53 5.35
N LEU A 91 2.05 14.52 4.20
CA LEU A 91 3.48 14.23 4.14
C LEU A 91 4.28 15.26 4.96
N PRO A 92 5.42 14.86 5.57
CA PRO A 92 6.33 15.83 6.18
C PRO A 92 6.68 16.96 5.22
N GLN A 93 6.69 18.20 5.70
CA GLN A 93 6.89 19.39 4.85
C GLN A 93 8.17 19.29 4.01
N ALA A 94 9.26 18.78 4.60
CA ALA A 94 10.53 18.60 3.89
C ALA A 94 10.44 17.61 2.72
N ALA A 95 9.57 16.60 2.80
CA ALA A 95 9.33 15.68 1.69
C ALA A 95 8.57 16.38 0.57
N GLN A 96 7.52 17.14 0.90
CA GLN A 96 6.76 17.93 -0.09
C GLN A 96 7.68 18.91 -0.83
N ASP A 97 8.55 19.60 -0.09
CA ASP A 97 9.50 20.56 -0.65
C ASP A 97 10.55 19.86 -1.52
N TYR A 98 11.03 18.69 -1.10
CA TYR A 98 11.92 17.86 -1.89
C TYR A 98 11.30 17.48 -3.24
N VAL A 99 10.04 17.03 -3.25
CA VAL A 99 9.35 16.67 -4.50
C VAL A 99 9.21 17.90 -5.40
N LYS A 100 8.71 19.03 -4.87
CA LYS A 100 8.56 20.28 -5.64
C LYS A 100 9.88 20.75 -6.27
N LYS A 101 10.99 20.63 -5.54
CA LYS A 101 12.31 21.07 -5.99
C LYS A 101 12.89 20.15 -7.06
N ASN A 102 12.82 18.84 -6.86
CA ASN A 102 13.55 17.85 -7.67
C ASN A 102 12.72 17.25 -8.81
N TYR A 103 11.39 17.27 -8.70
CA TYR A 103 10.45 16.70 -9.66
C TYR A 103 9.49 17.77 -10.18
N LYS A 104 10.06 18.80 -10.81
CA LYS A 104 9.30 19.92 -11.36
C LYS A 104 8.24 19.42 -12.34
N ASN A 105 7.03 19.98 -12.24
CA ASN A 105 5.85 19.62 -13.05
C ASN A 105 5.35 18.18 -12.85
N ALA A 106 5.92 17.40 -11.93
CA ALA A 106 5.38 16.10 -11.58
C ALA A 106 4.27 16.25 -10.53
N THR A 107 3.30 15.34 -10.58
CA THR A 107 2.25 15.22 -9.57
C THR A 107 2.57 14.03 -8.67
N VAL A 108 2.44 14.22 -7.36
CA VAL A 108 2.42 13.09 -6.42
C VAL A 108 1.09 12.35 -6.64
N LYS A 109 1.16 11.11 -7.12
CA LYS A 109 -0.03 10.30 -7.39
C LYS A 109 -0.61 9.74 -6.10
N GLU A 110 0.26 9.23 -5.25
CA GLU A 110 -0.11 8.61 -3.99
C GLU A 110 0.89 9.03 -2.91
N ALA A 111 0.40 9.03 -1.67
CA ALA A 111 1.23 9.25 -0.49
C ALA A 111 0.84 8.25 0.58
N ALA A 112 1.82 7.63 1.22
CA ALA A 112 1.57 6.61 2.23
C ALA A 112 2.50 6.76 3.43
N LYS A 113 2.00 6.35 4.59
CA LYS A 113 2.82 6.07 5.77
C LYS A 113 3.08 4.57 5.82
N ILE A 114 4.35 4.20 5.76
CA ILE A 114 4.79 2.80 5.81
C ILE A 114 5.36 2.52 7.19
N THR A 115 4.89 1.45 7.82
CA THR A 115 5.43 0.93 9.07
C THR A 115 6.00 -0.47 8.83
N LYS A 116 7.30 -0.64 9.05
CA LYS A 116 7.99 -1.93 8.91
C LYS A 116 7.78 -2.80 10.15
N ALA A 117 8.05 -4.10 10.03
CA ALA A 117 7.90 -5.06 11.13
C ALA A 117 8.73 -4.73 12.38
N ASP A 118 9.87 -4.05 12.22
CA ASP A 118 10.72 -3.58 13.31
C ASP A 118 10.21 -2.27 13.96
N GLY A 119 9.07 -1.75 13.52
CA GLY A 119 8.48 -0.50 13.97
C GLY A 119 9.03 0.74 13.28
N LYS A 120 9.99 0.61 12.36
CA LYS A 120 10.52 1.75 11.60
C LYS A 120 9.43 2.34 10.72
N VAL A 121 9.27 3.66 10.81
CA VAL A 121 8.35 4.44 9.98
C VAL A 121 9.12 5.16 8.88
N VAL A 122 8.58 5.08 7.66
CA VAL A 122 8.98 5.91 6.52
C VAL A 122 7.73 6.45 5.82
N TYR A 123 7.92 7.51 5.05
CA TYR A 123 6.87 8.09 4.21
C TYR A 123 7.19 7.86 2.75
N GLU A 124 6.16 7.66 1.95
CA GLU A 124 6.26 7.47 0.52
C GLU A 124 5.51 8.56 -0.23
N ALA A 125 6.09 9.01 -1.33
CA ALA A 125 5.39 9.78 -2.35
C ALA A 125 5.63 9.14 -3.72
N GLU A 126 4.58 8.68 -4.37
CA GLU A 126 4.67 8.11 -5.72
C GLU A 126 4.73 9.26 -6.74
N VAL A 127 5.85 9.34 -7.47
CA VAL A 127 6.10 10.38 -8.46
C VAL A 127 6.67 9.77 -9.73
N ASN A 128 5.92 9.88 -10.83
CA ASN A 128 6.29 9.30 -12.13
C ASN A 128 6.54 7.78 -12.06
N LYS A 129 5.66 7.02 -11.37
CA LYS A 129 5.78 5.56 -11.19
C LYS A 129 7.04 5.14 -10.43
N LYS A 130 7.41 5.96 -9.45
CA LYS A 130 8.57 5.73 -8.58
C LYS A 130 8.22 6.18 -7.19
N ASP A 131 8.64 5.38 -6.22
CA ASP A 131 8.35 5.64 -4.83
C ASP A 131 9.53 6.38 -4.22
N LEU A 132 9.27 7.62 -3.83
CA LEU A 132 10.26 8.42 -3.13
C LEU A 132 10.08 8.15 -1.64
N ILE A 133 11.08 7.51 -1.03
CA ILE A 133 11.03 7.14 0.37
C ILE A 133 11.73 8.20 1.22
N PHE A 134 11.06 8.66 2.26
CA PHE A 134 11.51 9.68 3.19
C PHE A 134 11.50 9.13 4.62
N ASP A 135 12.40 9.64 5.47
CA ASP A 135 12.29 9.38 6.91
C ASP A 135 11.15 10.20 7.56
N THR A 136 10.99 10.04 8.87
CA THR A 136 9.97 10.74 9.66
C THR A 136 10.11 12.26 9.68
N ALA A 137 11.28 12.80 9.36
CA ALA A 137 11.51 14.24 9.24
C ALA A 137 11.32 14.75 7.80
N GLY A 138 11.00 13.86 6.85
CA GLY A 138 10.87 14.19 5.44
C GLY A 138 12.19 14.27 4.69
N LYS A 139 13.29 13.77 5.26
CA LYS A 139 14.56 13.68 4.54
C LYS A 139 14.50 12.53 3.56
N PHE A 140 14.83 12.82 2.31
CA PHE A 140 14.91 11.81 1.25
C PHE A 140 15.92 10.71 1.60
N LEU A 141 15.50 9.45 1.45
CA LEU A 141 16.33 8.28 1.71
C LEU A 141 16.73 7.59 0.40
N LYS A 142 15.75 7.29 -0.45
CA LYS A 142 15.98 6.52 -1.69
C LYS A 142 14.79 6.64 -2.63
N VAL A 143 15.06 6.32 -3.90
CA VAL A 143 14.02 5.91 -4.83
C VAL A 143 13.83 4.40 -4.69
N GLN A 144 12.60 3.95 -4.55
CA GLN A 144 12.20 2.57 -4.68
C GLN A 144 11.45 2.42 -6.01
N ALA A 145 11.79 1.37 -6.74
CA ALA A 145 11.22 1.11 -8.06
C ALA A 145 10.17 0.02 -7.95
N GLU A 146 9.03 0.26 -8.60
CA GLU A 146 8.07 -0.76 -8.99
C GLU A 146 8.65 -1.79 -9.99
#